data_AF-A0A1T3WIS1-F1
#
_entry.id   AF-A0A1T3WIS1-F1
#
_cell.length_a   1.000
_cell.length_b   1.000
_cell.length_c   1.000
_cell.angle_alpha   90.00
_cell.angle_beta   90.00
_cell.angle_gamma   90.00
#
_symmetry.space_group_name_H-M   'P 1'
#
loop_
_entity.id
_entity.type
_entity.pdbx_description
1 polymer ?
#
loop_
_entity_poly.entity_id
_entity_poly.type
_entity_poly.pdbx_seq_one_letter_code
_entity_poly.pdbx_strand_id
1 'polypeptide(L)'
;MVTVGRHEGDHDMTQPRSGFRVTCTPASRAGAATVLMIHGFLDDASVWDDVVDAMSGEVGAVRYDLPGFGSRSGSIAAVGGPTLPALAAEAADVLAEIDGPVI
;
A
#
# COMPACT_ATOMS: atom_id res chain seq x y z
N MET A 1 -6.63 14.10 23.81
CA MET A 1 -7.60 13.03 24.13
C MET A 1 -8.59 12.96 22.97
N VAL A 2 -8.35 12.05 22.03
CA VAL A 2 -9.29 11.78 20.93
C VAL A 2 -9.56 10.29 20.98
N THR A 3 -10.80 9.94 21.28
CA THR A 3 -11.31 8.58 21.36
C THR A 3 -11.66 8.14 19.94
N VAL A 4 -10.97 7.14 19.40
CA VAL A 4 -11.36 6.50 18.14
C VAL A 4 -12.20 5.28 18.49
N GLY A 5 -13.49 5.35 18.14
CA GLY A 5 -14.43 4.25 18.30
C GLY A 5 -14.09 3.09 17.37
N ARG A 6 -14.12 1.87 17.90
CA ARG A 6 -14.04 0.62 17.13
C ARG A 6 -15.32 0.46 16.32
N HIS A 7 -15.18 0.24 15.01
CA HIS A 7 -16.22 -0.41 14.21
C HIS A 7 -15.59 -1.61 13.51
N GLU A 8 -16.04 -2.81 13.90
CA GLU A 8 -15.81 -4.06 13.20
C GLU A 8 -16.49 -4.04 11.83
N GLY A 9 -15.68 -4.21 10.80
CA GLY A 9 -16.08 -4.51 9.43
C GLY A 9 -14.82 -4.82 8.63
N ASP A 10 -14.87 -5.91 7.86
CA ASP A 10 -13.82 -6.37 6.96
C ASP A 10 -13.66 -5.35 5.83
N HIS A 11 -12.87 -4.32 6.09
CA HIS A 11 -12.78 -3.15 5.25
C HIS A 11 -11.33 -2.91 4.85
N ASP A 12 -11.09 -3.18 3.58
CA ASP A 12 -9.98 -2.60 2.84
C ASP A 12 -9.97 -1.08 3.07
N MET A 13 -9.04 -0.62 3.90
CA MET A 13 -8.95 0.79 4.27
C MET A 13 -8.12 1.50 3.24
N THR A 14 -8.78 2.24 2.37
CA THR A 14 -8.07 3.13 1.48
C THR A 14 -7.77 4.47 2.16
N GLN A 15 -6.49 4.79 2.40
CA GLN A 15 -6.09 6.07 2.98
C GLN A 15 -5.23 6.87 1.99
N PRO A 16 -5.45 8.19 1.86
CA PRO A 16 -4.52 9.07 1.16
C PRO A 16 -3.28 9.24 2.04
N ARG A 17 -2.27 8.44 1.76
CA ARG A 17 -0.96 8.45 2.41
C ARG A 17 0.06 8.79 1.31
N SER A 18 1.07 9.61 1.60
CA SER A 18 2.02 10.10 0.57
C SER A 18 1.46 10.86 -0.66
N GLY A 19 0.24 11.41 -0.59
CA GLY A 19 -0.34 12.21 -1.69
C GLY A 19 -0.95 11.40 -2.84
N PHE A 20 -1.01 10.07 -2.70
CA PHE A 20 -1.72 9.17 -3.59
C PHE A 20 -2.49 8.11 -2.78
N ARG A 21 -3.21 7.23 -3.49
CA ARG A 21 -4.03 6.20 -2.87
C ARG A 21 -3.17 5.02 -2.44
N VAL A 22 -3.24 4.65 -1.16
CA VAL A 22 -2.66 3.42 -0.62
C VAL A 22 -3.78 2.55 -0.05
N THR A 23 -3.72 1.26 -0.39
CA THR A 23 -4.68 0.24 0.02
C THR A 23 -4.09 -0.56 1.17
N CYS A 24 -4.79 -0.61 2.30
CA CYS A 24 -4.32 -1.25 3.52
C CYS A 24 -5.30 -2.34 4.00
N THR A 25 -4.80 -3.56 4.11
CA THR A 25 -5.52 -4.70 4.70
C THR A 25 -4.89 -5.03 6.06
N PRO A 26 -5.62 -4.89 7.18
CA PRO A 26 -5.05 -5.11 8.51
C PRO A 26 -4.86 -6.60 8.81
N ALA A 27 -3.83 -6.93 9.59
CA ALA A 27 -3.71 -8.26 10.20
C ALA A 27 -4.79 -8.47 11.28
N SER A 28 -5.15 -9.74 11.53
CA SER A 28 -6.06 -10.07 12.64
C SER A 28 -5.37 -9.99 14.01
N ARG A 29 -4.04 -10.16 14.04
CA ARG A 29 -3.23 -10.19 15.25
C ARG A 29 -2.48 -8.87 15.46
N ALA A 30 -2.62 -8.29 16.65
CA ALA A 30 -1.82 -7.15 17.08
C ALA A 30 -0.31 -7.49 17.07
N GLY A 31 0.49 -6.64 16.43
CA GLY A 31 1.94 -6.81 16.30
C GLY A 31 2.39 -7.79 15.22
N ALA A 32 1.47 -8.29 14.38
CA ALA A 32 1.85 -8.99 13.15
C ALA A 32 2.61 -8.05 12.20
N ALA A 33 3.47 -8.63 11.36
CA ALA A 33 4.18 -7.87 10.34
C ALA A 33 3.24 -7.39 9.24
N THR A 34 3.58 -6.29 8.58
CA THR A 34 2.93 -5.80 7.37
C THR A 34 3.83 -6.05 6.17
N VAL A 35 3.27 -6.52 5.07
CA VAL A 35 3.99 -6.70 3.80
C VAL A 35 3.73 -5.49 2.90
N LEU A 36 4.79 -4.83 2.43
CA LEU A 36 4.68 -3.79 1.41
C LEU A 36 4.79 -4.41 0.01
N MET A 37 3.71 -4.35 -0.77
CA MET A 37 3.59 -5.00 -2.07
C MET A 37 3.71 -3.98 -3.20
N ILE A 38 4.77 -4.11 -4.01
CA ILE A 38 5.06 -3.23 -5.15
C ILE A 38 4.87 -4.04 -6.43
N HIS A 39 3.97 -3.60 -7.32
CA HIS A 39 3.70 -4.28 -8.58
C HIS A 39 4.79 -4.02 -9.64
N GLY A 40 4.82 -4.87 -10.68
CA GLY A 40 5.74 -4.77 -11.81
C GLY A 40 5.23 -3.91 -12.96
N PHE A 41 5.97 -3.90 -14.07
CA PHE A 41 5.60 -3.17 -15.28
C PHE A 41 4.35 -3.78 -15.95
N LEU A 42 3.40 -2.92 -16.33
CA LEU A 42 2.08 -3.24 -16.93
C LEU A 42 1.01 -3.82 -16.00
N ASP A 43 1.35 -4.04 -14.73
CA ASP A 43 0.36 -4.36 -13.70
C ASP A 43 -0.15 -3.10 -12.99
N ASP A 44 -1.07 -3.31 -12.05
CA ASP A 44 -1.45 -2.36 -11.02
C ASP A 44 -1.55 -3.09 -9.65
N ALA A 45 -1.92 -2.39 -8.58
CA ALA A 45 -1.95 -2.97 -7.24
C ALA A 45 -2.89 -4.19 -7.10
N SER A 46 -3.85 -4.39 -8.01
CA SER A 46 -4.80 -5.51 -7.97
C SER A 46 -4.12 -6.86 -8.25
N VAL A 47 -2.91 -6.88 -8.80
CA VAL A 47 -2.14 -8.14 -9.03
C VAL A 47 -1.91 -8.94 -7.75
N TRP A 48 -2.00 -8.27 -6.60
CA TRP A 48 -1.81 -8.87 -5.28
C TRP A 48 -3.10 -9.32 -4.59
N ASP A 49 -4.28 -9.12 -5.18
CA ASP A 49 -5.58 -9.45 -4.54
C ASP A 49 -5.61 -10.91 -4.03
N ASP A 50 -5.33 -11.88 -4.90
CA ASP A 50 -5.33 -13.30 -4.55
C ASP A 50 -4.29 -13.65 -3.47
N VAL A 51 -3.18 -12.90 -3.41
CA VAL A 51 -2.11 -13.11 -2.41
C VAL A 51 -2.55 -12.54 -1.06
N VAL A 52 -3.18 -11.36 -1.04
CA VAL A 52 -3.74 -10.75 0.17
C VAL A 52 -4.82 -11.66 0.76
N ASP A 53 -5.72 -12.19 -0.09
CA ASP A 53 -6.76 -13.12 0.33
C ASP A 53 -6.19 -14.40 0.93
N ALA A 54 -5.13 -14.96 0.31
CA ALA A 54 -4.47 -16.17 0.79
C ALA A 54 -3.73 -15.98 2.13
N MET A 55 -3.30 -14.76 2.45
CA MET A 55 -2.60 -14.41 3.70
C MET A 55 -3.55 -13.88 4.79
N SER A 56 -4.85 -13.83 4.51
CA SER A 56 -5.83 -13.09 5.32
C SER A 56 -5.71 -13.40 6.81
N GLY A 57 -5.49 -12.34 7.59
CA GLY A 57 -5.40 -12.39 9.05
C GLY A 57 -4.00 -12.71 9.62
N GLU A 58 -3.06 -13.26 8.86
CA GLU A 58 -1.72 -13.62 9.35
C GLU A 58 -0.75 -12.42 9.38
N VAL A 59 -0.76 -11.63 8.31
CA VAL A 59 0.04 -10.40 8.13
C VAL A 59 -0.85 -9.25 7.67
N GLY A 60 -0.41 -8.02 7.91
CA GLY A 60 -0.99 -6.86 7.25
C GLY A 60 -0.49 -6.78 5.81
N ALA A 61 -1.23 -6.12 4.94
CA ALA A 61 -0.81 -5.84 3.58
C ALA A 61 -0.99 -4.37 3.25
N VAL A 62 0.00 -3.79 2.58
CA VAL A 62 -0.03 -2.44 2.04
C VAL A 62 0.36 -2.52 0.57
N ARG A 63 -0.47 -1.95 -0.31
CA ARG A 63 -0.23 -1.95 -1.76
C ARG A 63 -0.71 -0.63 -2.38
N TYR A 64 -0.08 -0.24 -3.47
CA TYR A 64 -0.35 1.01 -4.16
C TYR A 64 0.06 0.93 -5.63
N ASP A 65 -0.56 1.77 -6.46
CA ASP A 65 -0.20 1.89 -7.87
C ASP A 65 1.08 2.74 -8.00
N LEU A 66 2.01 2.33 -8.85
CA LEU A 66 3.15 3.13 -9.24
C LEU A 66 2.71 4.29 -10.17
N PRO A 67 3.45 5.41 -10.22
CA PRO A 67 3.13 6.52 -11.10
C PRO A 67 3.05 6.06 -12.57
N GLY A 68 1.91 6.33 -13.25
CA GLY A 68 1.68 5.92 -14.63
C GLY A 68 0.89 4.61 -14.80
N PHE A 69 0.48 3.95 -13.71
CA PHE A 69 -0.25 2.68 -13.73
C PHE A 69 -1.56 2.76 -12.93
N GLY A 70 -2.49 1.84 -13.20
CA GLY A 70 -3.77 1.75 -12.48
C GLY A 70 -4.50 3.08 -12.32
N SER A 71 -4.88 3.37 -11.08
CA SER A 71 -5.55 4.62 -10.67
C SER A 71 -4.65 5.86 -10.83
N ARG A 72 -3.34 5.67 -11.00
CA ARG A 72 -2.32 6.70 -11.20
C ARG A 72 -1.80 6.78 -12.64
N SER A 73 -2.54 6.23 -13.61
CA SER A 73 -2.20 6.30 -15.04
C SER A 73 -1.93 7.72 -15.55
N GLY A 74 -2.59 8.73 -14.99
CA GLY A 74 -2.35 10.14 -15.30
C GLY A 74 -1.13 10.79 -14.61
N SER A 75 -0.51 10.14 -13.63
CA SER A 75 0.61 10.71 -12.88
C SER A 75 1.95 10.22 -13.44
N ILE A 76 2.39 10.81 -14.54
CA ILE A 76 3.75 10.60 -15.05
C ILE A 76 4.48 11.93 -14.91
N ALA A 77 5.64 11.93 -14.24
CA ALA A 77 6.49 13.11 -14.18
C ALA A 77 6.84 13.54 -15.61
N ALA A 78 6.68 14.83 -15.91
CA ALA A 78 6.96 15.39 -17.23
C ALA A 78 8.37 14.99 -17.72
N VAL A 79 8.48 14.66 -19.01
CA VAL A 79 9.68 14.26 -19.78
C VAL A 79 10.73 13.48 -18.97
N GLY A 80 10.66 12.14 -19.04
CA GLY A 80 11.70 11.25 -18.50
C GLY A 80 11.15 10.04 -17.73
N GLY A 81 9.88 10.08 -17.32
CA GLY A 81 9.26 9.02 -16.52
C GLY A 81 9.86 8.92 -15.10
N PRO A 82 9.31 8.04 -14.25
CA PRO A 82 9.88 7.80 -12.93
C PRO A 82 11.24 7.10 -13.04
N THR A 83 12.21 7.54 -12.23
CA THR A 83 13.51 6.87 -12.11
C THR A 83 13.45 5.81 -11.02
N LEU A 84 14.30 4.78 -11.09
CA LEU A 84 14.36 3.76 -10.03
C LEU A 84 14.62 4.37 -8.63
N PRO A 85 15.54 5.35 -8.46
CA PRO A 85 15.68 6.04 -7.17
C PRO A 85 14.43 6.78 -6.72
N ALA A 86 13.66 7.38 -7.63
CA ALA A 86 12.41 8.06 -7.27
C ALA A 86 11.33 7.05 -6.82
N LEU A 87 11.23 5.90 -7.49
CA LEU A 87 10.32 4.82 -7.08
C LEU A 87 10.71 4.24 -5.72
N ALA A 88 12.01 4.07 -5.46
CA ALA A 88 12.50 3.60 -4.16
C ALA A 88 12.26 4.62 -3.04
N ALA A 89 12.41 5.92 -3.32
CA ALA A 89 12.08 6.98 -2.37
C ALA A 89 10.57 6.98 -2.04
N GLU A 90 9.71 6.82 -3.05
CA GLU A 90 8.26 6.71 -2.82
C GLU A 90 7.91 5.48 -1.96
N ALA A 91 8.55 4.34 -2.19
CA ALA A 91 8.37 3.16 -1.33
C ALA A 91 8.85 3.41 0.12
N ALA A 92 9.94 4.16 0.30
CA ALA A 92 10.44 4.54 1.62
C ALA A 92 9.47 5.49 2.35
N ASP A 93 8.82 6.40 1.63
CA ASP A 93 7.80 7.29 2.18
C ASP A 93 6.58 6.48 2.66
N VAL A 94 6.11 5.52 1.86
CA VAL A 94 5.03 4.60 2.28
C VAL A 94 5.45 3.77 3.49
N LEU A 95 6.67 3.23 3.48
CA LEU A 95 7.23 2.44 4.59
C LEU A 95 7.26 3.23 5.90
N ALA A 96 7.63 4.50 5.85
CA ALA A 96 7.70 5.38 7.02
C ALA A 96 6.32 5.63 7.67
N GLU A 97 5.23 5.39 6.95
CA GLU A 97 3.87 5.54 7.44
C GLU A 97 3.28 4.24 8.04
N ILE A 98 3.98 3.11 7.94
CA ILE A 98 3.54 1.82 8.48
C ILE A 98 4.00 1.65 9.93
N ASP A 99 3.05 1.39 10.82
CA ASP A 99 3.33 1.08 12.22
C ASP A 99 3.69 -0.39 12.42
N GLY A 100 4.83 -0.67 13.06
CA GLY A 100 5.24 -2.02 13.44
C GLY A 100 6.24 -2.67 12.48
N PRO A 101 6.42 -4.00 12.56
CA PRO A 101 7.38 -4.71 11.71
C PRO A 101 6.91 -4.74 10.26
N VAL A 102 7.83 -4.51 9.32
CA VAL A 102 7.56 -4.55 7.88
C VAL A 102 8.45 -5.58 7.19
N ILE A 103 7.88 -6.26 6.20
CA ILE A 103 8.53 -7.21 5.28
C ILE A 103 8.45 -6.63 3.87
#